data_AF-A0A5Q3LE68-F1
#
_entry.id   AF-A0A5Q3LE68-F1
#
_cell.length_a   1.000
_cell.length_b   1.000
_cell.length_c   1.000
_cell.angle_alpha   90.00
_cell.angle_beta   90.00
_cell.angle_gamma   90.00
#
_symmetry.space_group_name_H-M   'P 1'
#
loop_
_entity.id
_entity.type
_entity.pdbx_description
1 polymer ?
#
loop_
_entity_poly.entity_id
_entity_poly.type
_entity_poly.pdbx_seq_one_letter_code
_entity_poly.pdbx_strand_id
1 'polypeptide(L)'
;MHLKSMYALAFAVCLMLVGQLTAAEPAWTSITVKEMHCAGCAQKVASRLYTVKGVKEVRVNVEKKTLFVAGQEQATLSPKAMWEAVLKAENEPLRLAGPSGTFTKKPTF
;
A
#
# COMPACT_ATOMS: atom_id res chain seq x y z
N MET A 1 -32.98 33.03 -27.73
CA MET A 1 -32.64 32.86 -26.29
C MET A 1 -32.58 31.39 -25.84
N HIS A 2 -32.97 30.40 -26.65
CA HIS A 2 -32.92 28.98 -26.27
C HIS A 2 -31.55 28.29 -26.45
N LEU A 3 -30.70 28.79 -27.35
CA LEU A 3 -29.41 28.16 -27.68
C LEU A 3 -28.37 28.26 -26.55
N LYS A 4 -28.35 29.39 -25.81
CA LYS A 4 -27.42 29.62 -24.68
C LYS A 4 -27.73 28.71 -23.48
N SER A 5 -29.01 28.42 -23.25
CA SER A 5 -29.46 27.56 -22.14
C SER A 5 -29.15 26.08 -22.42
N MET A 6 -29.25 25.65 -23.69
CA MET A 6 -28.92 24.29 -24.10
C MET A 6 -27.40 23.99 -24.02
N TYR A 7 -26.55 24.98 -24.36
CA TYR A 7 -25.10 24.88 -24.17
C TYR A 7 -24.71 24.84 -22.69
N ALA A 8 -25.36 25.63 -21.84
CA ALA A 8 -25.11 25.62 -20.40
C ALA A 8 -25.46 24.27 -19.75
N LEU A 9 -26.57 23.65 -20.17
CA LEU A 9 -26.97 22.32 -19.72
C LEU A 9 -26.01 21.23 -20.21
N ALA A 10 -25.58 21.27 -21.48
CA ALA A 10 -24.62 20.31 -22.02
C ALA A 10 -23.25 20.40 -21.32
N PHE A 11 -22.78 21.61 -20.99
CA PHE A 11 -21.51 21.82 -20.28
C PHE A 11 -21.56 21.30 -18.84
N ALA A 12 -22.67 21.50 -18.14
CA ALA A 12 -22.88 21.02 -16.78
C ALA A 12 -22.95 19.48 -16.71
N VAL A 13 -23.62 18.84 -17.68
CA VAL A 13 -23.69 17.37 -17.78
C VAL A 13 -22.31 16.77 -18.06
N CYS A 14 -21.50 17.42 -18.91
CA CYS A 14 -20.14 16.97 -19.21
C CYS A 14 -19.20 17.07 -17.99
N LEU A 15 -19.30 18.15 -17.20
CA LEU A 15 -18.53 18.32 -15.96
C LEU A 15 -18.86 17.26 -14.90
N MET A 16 -20.12 16.83 -14.79
CA MET A 16 -20.52 15.77 -13.85
C MET A 16 -20.00 14.39 -14.25
N LEU A 17 -19.84 14.11 -15.55
CA LEU A 17 -19.32 12.83 -16.05
C LEU A 17 -17.80 12.66 -15.87
N VAL A 18 -17.03 13.77 -15.88
CA VAL A 18 -15.55 13.71 -15.74
C VAL A 18 -15.10 13.58 -14.28
N GLY A 19 -15.97 13.91 -13.31
CA GLY A 19 -15.62 13.99 -11.89
C GLY A 19 -15.33 12.66 -11.17
N GLN A 20 -15.49 11.51 -11.83
CA GLN A 20 -15.35 10.18 -11.20
C GLN A 20 -14.02 9.46 -11.50
N LEU A 21 -13.08 10.10 -12.21
CA LEU A 21 -11.73 9.54 -12.44
C LEU A 21 -10.84 9.73 -11.21
N THR A 22 -11.25 9.22 -10.05
CA THR A 22 -10.37 9.09 -8.89
C THR A 22 -9.49 7.87 -9.12
N ALA A 23 -8.26 8.07 -9.59
CA ALA A 23 -7.23 7.05 -9.49
C ALA A 23 -7.14 6.63 -8.02
N ALA A 24 -7.48 5.38 -7.70
CA ALA A 24 -7.47 4.90 -6.34
C ALA A 24 -6.04 5.07 -5.77
N GLU A 25 -5.89 5.93 -4.75
CA GLU A 25 -4.59 6.09 -4.10
C GLU A 25 -4.11 4.73 -3.58
N PRO A 26 -2.81 4.39 -3.76
CA PRO A 26 -2.32 3.07 -3.39
C PRO A 26 -2.51 2.84 -1.90
N ALA A 27 -3.21 1.75 -1.57
CA ALA A 27 -3.51 1.41 -0.18
C ALA A 27 -2.24 0.86 0.51
N TRP A 28 -1.58 1.72 1.29
CA TRP A 28 -0.31 1.41 1.94
C TRP A 28 -0.49 0.53 3.17
N THR A 29 0.40 -0.46 3.30
CA THR A 29 0.59 -1.26 4.51
C THR A 29 1.94 -0.91 5.14
N SER A 30 1.92 -0.45 6.38
CA SER A 30 3.13 -0.20 7.18
C SER A 30 3.55 -1.46 7.94
N ILE A 31 4.85 -1.73 8.01
CA ILE A 31 5.44 -2.83 8.76
C ILE A 31 6.61 -2.29 9.57
N THR A 32 6.47 -2.25 10.90
CA THR A 32 7.55 -1.92 11.82
C THR A 32 8.27 -3.19 12.22
N VAL A 33 9.60 -3.19 12.14
CA VAL A 33 10.46 -4.31 12.53
C VAL A 33 11.29 -3.95 13.74
N LYS A 34 11.77 -4.96 14.47
CA LYS A 34 12.58 -4.79 15.67
C LYS A 34 13.91 -4.13 15.38
N GLU A 35 14.62 -4.64 14.38
CA GLU A 35 15.99 -4.23 14.06
C GLU A 35 16.08 -3.80 12.59
N MET A 36 16.61 -2.60 12.34
CA MET A 36 16.90 -2.11 10.99
C MET A 36 17.94 -1.00 11.09
N HIS A 37 19.19 -1.38 11.31
CA HIS A 37 20.28 -0.44 11.63
C HIS A 37 21.11 0.00 10.44
N CYS A 38 20.88 -0.57 9.25
CA CYS A 38 21.63 -0.23 8.05
C CYS A 38 20.80 -0.42 6.78
N ALA A 39 21.28 0.17 5.68
CA ALA A 39 20.69 0.02 4.36
C ALA A 39 20.65 -1.44 3.88
N GLY A 40 21.65 -2.27 4.26
CA GLY A 40 21.68 -3.69 3.92
C GLY A 40 20.54 -4.49 4.56
N CYS A 41 20.25 -4.27 5.85
CA CYS A 41 19.10 -4.88 6.52
C CYS A 41 17.78 -4.43 5.88
N ALA A 42 17.64 -3.13 5.61
CA ALA A 42 16.48 -2.58 4.90
C ALA A 42 16.27 -3.26 3.54
N GLN A 43 17.31 -3.37 2.73
CA GLN A 43 17.25 -4.01 1.41
C GLN A 43 16.90 -5.49 1.50
N LYS A 44 17.44 -6.22 2.49
CA LYS A 44 17.14 -7.64 2.71
C LYS A 44 15.65 -7.86 2.98
N VAL A 45 15.06 -7.07 3.89
CA VAL A 45 13.62 -7.18 4.21
C VAL A 45 12.77 -6.75 3.01
N ALA A 46 13.11 -5.64 2.36
CA ALA A 46 12.39 -5.17 1.17
C ALA A 46 12.39 -6.21 0.05
N SER A 47 13.53 -6.85 -0.22
CA SER A 47 13.66 -7.91 -1.23
C SER A 47 12.76 -9.11 -0.93
N ARG A 48 12.60 -9.49 0.35
CA ARG A 48 11.64 -10.54 0.73
C ARG A 48 10.20 -10.10 0.55
N LEU A 49 9.86 -8.85 0.86
CA LEU A 49 8.51 -8.33 0.65
C LEU A 49 8.11 -8.31 -0.83
N TYR A 50 9.04 -8.02 -1.74
CA TYR A 50 8.78 -8.10 -3.19
C TYR A 50 8.45 -9.52 -3.69
N THR A 51 8.77 -10.58 -2.91
CA THR A 51 8.36 -11.95 -3.25
C THR A 51 6.91 -12.26 -2.89
N VAL A 52 6.25 -11.40 -2.13
CA VAL A 52 4.84 -11.55 -1.78
C VAL A 52 3.98 -11.22 -2.99
N LYS A 53 3.10 -12.14 -3.39
CA LYS A 53 2.21 -11.98 -4.53
C LYS A 53 1.39 -10.69 -4.40
N GLY A 54 1.39 -9.88 -5.47
CA GLY A 54 0.63 -8.64 -5.55
C GLY A 54 1.37 -7.41 -5.03
N VAL A 55 2.56 -7.53 -4.44
CA VAL A 55 3.37 -6.36 -4.05
C VAL A 55 3.88 -5.63 -5.29
N LYS A 56 3.63 -4.32 -5.35
CA LYS A 56 4.08 -3.43 -6.43
C LYS A 56 5.27 -2.59 -5.99
N GLU A 57 5.22 -2.06 -4.77
CA GLU A 57 6.19 -1.10 -4.28
C GLU A 57 6.48 -1.32 -2.80
N VAL A 58 7.75 -1.19 -2.43
CA VAL A 58 8.22 -1.17 -1.03
C VAL A 58 9.10 0.06 -0.81
N ARG A 59 8.71 0.90 0.15
CA ARG A 59 9.50 2.04 0.65
C ARG A 59 10.03 1.71 2.04
N VAL A 60 11.20 2.24 2.37
CA VAL A 60 11.82 1.96 3.68
C VAL A 60 12.22 3.25 4.38
N ASN A 61 11.89 3.33 5.67
CA ASN A 61 12.41 4.34 6.58
C ASN A 61 13.26 3.62 7.65
N VAL A 62 14.58 3.71 7.51
CA VAL A 62 15.55 3.06 8.41
C VAL A 62 15.49 3.65 9.82
N GLU A 63 15.39 4.98 9.94
CA GLU A 63 15.31 5.70 11.22
C GLU A 63 14.11 5.23 12.06
N LYS A 64 12.95 5.07 11.42
CA LYS A 64 11.71 4.58 12.05
C LYS A 64 11.60 3.06 12.04
N LYS A 65 12.60 2.32 11.55
CA LYS A 65 12.58 0.86 11.35
C LYS A 65 11.28 0.36 10.71
N THR A 66 10.76 1.10 9.73
CA THR A 66 9.42 0.88 9.17
C THR A 66 9.49 0.77 7.65
N LEU A 67 8.85 -0.26 7.10
CA LEU A 67 8.64 -0.44 5.67
C LEU A 67 7.19 -0.09 5.31
N PHE A 68 6.98 0.45 4.11
CA PHE A 68 5.66 0.72 3.56
C PHE A 68 5.50 -0.06 2.26
N VAL A 69 4.44 -0.87 2.18
CA VAL A 69 4.18 -1.79 1.08
C VAL A 69 2.88 -1.39 0.40
N ALA A 70 2.93 -1.21 -0.92
CA ALA A 70 1.73 -1.00 -1.74
C ALA A 70 1.52 -2.19 -2.67
N GLY A 71 0.25 -2.56 -2.84
CA GLY A 71 -0.17 -3.60 -3.78
C GLY A 71 -0.28 -3.08 -5.22
N GLN A 72 -0.36 -4.01 -6.16
CA GLN A 72 -0.86 -3.76 -7.50
C GLN A 72 -2.31 -3.29 -7.44
N GLU A 73 -2.80 -2.69 -8.53
CA GLU A 73 -4.18 -2.22 -8.62
C GLU A 73 -5.15 -3.39 -8.36
N GLN A 74 -6.12 -3.18 -7.47
CA GLN A 74 -7.09 -4.18 -7.01
C GLN A 74 -6.49 -5.41 -6.27
N ALA A 75 -5.19 -5.44 -5.96
CA ALA A 75 -4.58 -6.55 -5.23
C ALA A 75 -4.78 -6.42 -3.71
N THR A 76 -5.37 -7.45 -3.10
CA THR A 76 -5.38 -7.61 -1.64
C THR A 76 -4.11 -8.32 -1.20
N LEU A 77 -3.22 -7.61 -0.51
CA LEU A 77 -2.01 -8.20 0.06
C LEU A 77 -2.35 -9.04 1.28
N SER A 78 -1.79 -10.26 1.36
CA SER A 78 -1.96 -11.12 2.54
C SER A 78 -1.11 -10.61 3.71
N PRO A 79 -1.72 -10.20 4.85
CA PRO A 79 -0.97 -9.78 6.04
C PRO A 79 -0.04 -10.88 6.56
N LYS A 80 -0.50 -12.14 6.52
CA LYS A 80 0.28 -13.31 6.92
C LYS A 80 1.49 -13.51 6.02
N ALA A 81 1.33 -13.43 4.70
CA ALA A 81 2.45 -13.59 3.77
C ALA A 81 3.51 -12.50 3.95
N MET A 82 3.09 -11.25 4.16
CA MET A 82 4.00 -10.15 4.47
C MET A 82 4.73 -10.36 5.80
N TRP A 83 4.01 -10.78 6.84
CA TRP A 83 4.60 -11.10 8.14
C TRP A 83 5.66 -12.21 8.02
N GLU A 84 5.34 -13.29 7.30
CA GLU A 84 6.26 -14.41 7.06
C GLU A 84 7.46 -14.02 6.18
N ALA A 85 7.28 -13.14 5.21
CA ALA A 85 8.37 -12.63 4.38
C ALA A 85 9.42 -11.89 5.21
N VAL A 86 8.98 -11.09 6.20
CA VAL A 86 9.89 -10.41 7.12
C VAL A 86 10.62 -11.41 8.03
N LEU A 87 9.93 -12.43 8.54
CA LEU A 87 10.58 -13.52 9.31
C LEU A 87 11.65 -14.25 8.46
N LYS A 88 11.37 -14.50 7.18
CA LYS A 88 12.32 -15.08 6.21
C LYS A 88 13.49 -14.15 5.86
N ALA A 89 13.40 -12.87 6.23
CA ALA A 89 14.51 -11.92 6.14
C ALA A 89 15.38 -11.92 7.41
N GLU A 90 15.15 -12.85 8.34
CA GLU A 90 15.80 -12.92 9.66
C GLU A 90 15.54 -11.64 10.48
N ASN A 91 14.34 -11.07 10.33
CA ASN A 91 13.87 -9.90 11.05
C ASN A 91 12.54 -10.18 11.75
N GLU A 92 12.29 -9.48 12.86
CA GLU A 92 11.10 -9.66 13.68
C GLU A 92 10.10 -8.51 13.43
N PRO A 93 8.91 -8.76 12.87
CA PRO A 93 7.86 -7.75 12.78
C PRO A 93 7.28 -7.47 14.16
N LEU A 94 7.19 -6.18 14.52
CA LEU A 94 6.54 -5.72 15.75
C LEU A 94 5.09 -5.30 15.50
N ARG A 95 4.85 -4.71 14.32
CA ARG A 95 3.53 -4.22 13.94
C ARG A 95 3.36 -4.24 12.43
N LEU A 96 2.20 -4.67 11.97
CA LEU A 96 1.77 -4.56 10.57
C LEU A 96 0.41 -3.85 10.56
N ALA A 97 0.26 -2.77 9.81
CA ALA A 97 -1.02 -2.07 9.70
C ALA A 97 -1.29 -1.62 8.28
N GLY A 98 -2.47 -1.97 7.77
CA GLY A 98 -2.92 -1.61 6.43
C GLY A 98 -4.42 -1.84 6.26
N PRO A 99 -4.91 -1.89 5.01
CA PRO A 99 -6.35 -2.01 4.71
C PRO A 99 -7.01 -3.26 5.30
N SER A 100 -6.24 -4.33 5.47
CA SER A 100 -6.72 -5.60 6.05
C SER A 100 -6.75 -5.60 7.58
N GLY A 101 -6.34 -4.51 8.24
CA GLY A 101 -6.31 -4.38 9.70
C GLY A 101 -4.92 -4.09 10.27
N THR A 102 -4.84 -4.11 11.61
CA THR A 102 -3.60 -3.93 12.38
C THR A 102 -3.28 -5.19 13.18
N PHE A 103 -2.02 -5.63 13.13
CA PHE A 103 -1.52 -6.85 13.74
C PHE A 103 -0.24 -6.55 14.52
N THR A 104 -0.19 -7.01 15.77
CA THR A 104 1.01 -6.96 16.64
C THR A 104 1.55 -8.35 16.97
N LYS A 105 0.95 -9.39 16.37
CA LYS A 105 1.38 -10.79 16.39
C LYS A 105 1.18 -11.36 14.99
N LYS A 106 1.81 -12.52 14.72
CA LYS A 106 1.65 -13.22 13.44
C LYS A 106 0.16 -13.44 13.12
N PRO A 107 -0.35 -12.92 11.99
CA PRO A 107 -1.72 -13.19 11.54
C PRO A 107 -1.93 -14.68 11.26
N THR A 108 -3.02 -15.26 11.74
CA THR A 108 -3.28 -16.71 11.66
C THR A 108 -4.15 -17.13 10.47
N PHE A 109 -4.91 -16.20 9.89
CA PHE A 109 -5.85 -16.38 8.79
C PHE A 109 -5.17 -16.52 7.42
#